data_AF-A0A426YEP4-F1
#
_entry.id   AF-A0A426YEP4-F1
#
_cell.length_a   1.000
_cell.length_b   1.000
_cell.length_c   1.000
_cell.angle_alpha   90.00
_cell.angle_beta   90.00
_cell.angle_gamma   90.00
#
_symmetry.space_group_name_H-M   'P 1'
#
loop_
_entity.id
_entity.type
_entity.pdbx_description
1 polymer ?
#
loop_
_entity_poly.entity_id
_entity_poly.type
_entity_poly.pdbx_seq_one_letter_code
_entity_poly.pdbx_strand_id
1 'polypeptide(L)'
;MAVAKRWTTELDAEVEWLKVTHGESKQRHKDIELAIDFTYIELRVLRDYRCQLKDEVLLFTKGAEMLQSKLKAKADKAIIDYKKSQGFQSGMEKMGQVTYEFGYRVSLERFWAKYLDLSIEENPFVERPKDANVRMEASQPFDDSTPPEE
;
A
#
# COMPACT_ATOMS: atom_id res chain seq x y z
N MET A 1 42.08 45.57 -71.67
CA MET A 1 41.66 44.19 -71.99
C MET A 1 42.03 43.16 -70.92
N ALA A 2 43.20 43.20 -70.27
CA ALA A 2 43.61 42.16 -69.32
C ALA A 2 42.74 42.08 -68.04
N VAL A 3 42.33 43.24 -67.49
CA VAL A 3 41.47 43.29 -66.30
C VAL A 3 40.13 42.60 -66.56
N ALA A 4 39.41 43.00 -67.61
CA ALA A 4 38.12 42.40 -67.97
C ALA A 4 38.17 40.87 -68.15
N LYS A 5 39.26 40.32 -68.71
CA LYS A 5 39.45 38.87 -68.87
C LYS A 5 39.63 38.13 -67.54
N ARG A 6 40.24 38.77 -66.54
CA ARG A 6 40.42 38.19 -65.20
C ARG A 6 39.11 38.12 -64.43
N TRP A 7 38.32 39.19 -64.49
CA TRP A 7 36.98 39.24 -63.91
C TRP A 7 36.07 38.16 -64.51
N THR A 8 36.15 37.91 -65.83
CA THR A 8 35.34 36.84 -66.44
C THR A 8 35.72 35.44 -65.97
N THR A 9 37.01 35.14 -65.75
CA THR A 9 37.43 33.81 -65.26
C THR A 9 37.11 33.57 -63.79
N GLU A 10 37.16 34.64 -62.98
CA GLU A 10 36.83 34.58 -61.56
C GLU A 10 35.32 34.35 -61.36
N LEU A 11 34.50 35.05 -62.15
CA LEU A 11 33.06 34.90 -62.14
C LEU A 11 32.62 33.51 -62.64
N ASP A 12 33.33 32.93 -63.60
CA ASP A 12 33.07 31.57 -64.10
C ASP A 12 33.39 30.51 -63.02
N ALA A 13 34.50 30.67 -62.30
CA ALA A 13 34.86 29.80 -61.18
C ALA A 13 33.84 29.87 -60.03
N GLU A 14 33.33 31.07 -59.73
CA GLU A 14 32.30 31.28 -58.71
C GLU A 14 30.97 30.64 -59.09
N VAL A 15 30.58 30.69 -60.38
CA VAL A 15 29.39 30.01 -60.91
C VAL A 15 29.51 28.49 -60.79
N GLU A 16 30.67 27.90 -61.12
CA GLU A 16 30.88 26.46 -60.98
C GLU A 16 30.85 26.02 -59.50
N TRP A 17 31.46 26.80 -58.60
CA TRP A 17 31.37 26.56 -57.15
C TRP A 17 29.91 26.63 -56.64
N LEU A 18 29.14 27.63 -57.10
CA LEU A 18 27.72 27.78 -56.74
C LEU A 18 26.87 26.59 -57.25
N LYS A 19 27.17 26.05 -58.44
CA LYS A 19 26.48 24.86 -58.97
C LYS A 19 26.72 23.63 -58.12
N VAL A 20 27.97 23.39 -57.72
CA VAL A 20 28.35 22.24 -56.87
C VAL A 20 27.67 22.35 -55.50
N THR A 21 27.79 23.51 -54.84
CA THR A 21 27.18 23.74 -53.51
C THR A 21 25.66 23.65 -53.53
N HIS A 22 25.00 24.14 -54.59
CA HIS A 22 23.57 23.96 -54.78
C HIS A 22 23.18 22.49 -54.94
N GLY A 23 23.97 21.71 -55.70
CA GLY A 23 23.78 20.26 -55.86
C GLY A 23 23.85 19.52 -54.52
N GLU A 24 24.87 19.80 -53.71
CA GLU A 24 25.00 19.24 -52.37
C GLU A 24 23.85 19.64 -51.44
N SER A 25 23.47 20.92 -51.44
CA SER A 25 22.36 21.41 -50.63
C SER A 25 21.05 20.73 -51.00
N LYS A 26 20.81 20.52 -52.30
CA LYS A 26 19.63 19.81 -52.80
C LYS A 26 19.63 18.35 -52.35
N GLN A 27 20.78 17.69 -52.32
CA GLN A 27 20.87 16.32 -51.80
C GLN A 27 20.62 16.27 -50.30
N ARG A 28 21.25 17.16 -49.51
CA ARG A 28 21.02 17.28 -48.07
C ARG A 28 19.54 17.50 -47.74
N HIS A 29 18.84 18.32 -48.52
CA HIS A 29 17.41 18.55 -48.33
C HIS A 29 16.59 17.25 -48.48
N LYS A 30 16.87 16.45 -49.52
CA LYS A 30 16.20 15.15 -49.71
C LYS A 30 16.50 14.17 -48.59
N ASP A 31 17.75 14.11 -48.14
CA ASP A 31 18.16 13.21 -47.06
C ASP A 31 17.45 13.57 -45.75
N ILE A 32 17.30 14.88 -45.47
CA ILE A 32 16.55 15.38 -44.31
C ILE A 32 15.06 15.04 -44.45
N GLU A 33 14.46 15.25 -45.63
CA GLU A 33 13.05 14.92 -45.88
C GLU A 33 12.77 13.44 -45.60
N LEU A 34 13.62 12.53 -46.09
CA LEU A 34 13.53 11.10 -45.81
C LEU A 34 13.69 10.78 -44.32
N ALA A 35 14.60 11.45 -43.63
CA ALA A 35 14.78 11.26 -42.19
C ALA A 35 13.56 11.74 -41.38
N ILE A 36 12.93 12.83 -41.79
CA ILE A 36 11.68 13.32 -41.19
C ILE A 36 10.57 12.30 -41.38
N ASP A 37 10.39 11.77 -42.59
CA ASP A 37 9.37 10.77 -42.86
C ASP A 37 9.57 9.49 -42.04
N PHE A 38 10.82 9.01 -41.93
CA PHE A 38 11.16 7.85 -41.11
C PHE A 38 10.85 8.08 -39.63
N THR A 39 11.31 9.20 -39.07
CA THR A 39 11.07 9.53 -37.65
C THR A 39 9.59 9.75 -37.35
N TYR A 40 8.81 10.27 -38.30
CA TYR A 40 7.37 10.39 -38.17
C TYR A 40 6.67 9.03 -38.04
N ILE A 41 7.07 8.04 -38.85
CA ILE A 41 6.55 6.67 -38.75
C ILE A 41 6.94 6.04 -37.41
N GLU A 42 8.19 6.18 -36.98
CA GLU A 42 8.66 5.63 -35.70
C GLU A 42 7.92 6.24 -34.50
N LEU A 43 7.72 7.57 -34.50
CA LEU A 43 6.94 8.27 -33.47
C LEU A 43 5.48 7.81 -33.43
N ARG A 44 4.89 7.47 -34.59
CA ARG A 44 3.54 6.92 -34.65
C ARG A 44 3.48 5.54 -34.00
N VAL A 45 4.42 4.65 -34.31
CA VAL A 45 4.49 3.30 -33.71
C VAL A 45 4.71 3.38 -32.20
N LEU A 46 5.64 4.22 -31.74
CA LEU A 46 5.90 4.41 -30.30
C LEU A 46 4.67 4.97 -29.57
N ARG A 47 3.90 5.85 -30.22
CA ARG A 47 2.65 6.37 -29.67
C ARG A 47 1.62 5.27 -29.49
N ASP A 48 1.46 4.40 -30.48
CA ASP A 48 0.50 3.29 -30.44
C ASP A 48 0.90 2.28 -29.34
N TYR A 49 2.18 1.93 -29.26
CA TYR A 49 2.71 1.07 -28.19
C TYR A 49 2.50 1.67 -26.81
N ARG A 50 2.75 2.97 -26.64
CA ARG A 50 2.49 3.68 -25.38
C ARG A 50 1.01 3.64 -25.00
N CYS A 51 0.09 3.79 -25.97
CA CYS A 51 -1.34 3.67 -25.72
C CYS A 51 -1.71 2.26 -25.23
N GLN A 52 -1.20 1.21 -25.89
CA GLN A 52 -1.41 -0.18 -25.47
C GLN A 52 -0.90 -0.44 -24.05
N LEU A 53 0.32 -0.02 -23.75
CA LEU A 53 0.90 -0.18 -22.41
C LEU A 53 0.06 0.52 -21.34
N LYS A 54 -0.49 1.70 -21.67
CA LYS A 54 -1.37 2.44 -20.75
C LYS A 54 -2.66 1.67 -20.46
N ASP A 55 -3.25 1.04 -21.47
CA ASP A 55 -4.46 0.23 -21.31
C ASP A 55 -4.19 -1.03 -20.49
N GLU A 56 -3.05 -1.70 -20.70
CA GLU A 56 -2.62 -2.84 -19.89
C GLU A 56 -2.41 -2.44 -18.42
N VAL A 57 -1.69 -1.34 -18.17
CA VAL A 57 -1.48 -0.83 -16.80
C VAL A 57 -2.82 -0.51 -16.13
N LEU A 58 -3.77 0.07 -16.86
CA LEU A 58 -5.11 0.35 -16.35
C LEU A 58 -5.85 -0.96 -16.00
N LEU A 59 -5.75 -1.99 -16.84
CA LEU A 59 -6.34 -3.30 -16.59
C LEU A 59 -5.73 -3.96 -15.34
N PHE A 60 -4.41 -3.95 -15.20
CA PHE A 60 -3.71 -4.49 -14.03
C PHE A 60 -4.08 -3.74 -12.76
N THR A 61 -4.17 -2.41 -12.82
CA THR A 61 -4.54 -1.57 -11.65
C THR A 61 -5.93 -1.94 -11.15
N LYS A 62 -6.91 -2.04 -12.05
CA LYS A 62 -8.29 -2.48 -11.69
C LYS A 62 -8.30 -3.89 -11.09
N GLY A 63 -7.51 -4.80 -11.63
CA GLY A 63 -7.36 -6.16 -11.10
C GLY A 63 -6.79 -6.18 -9.68
N ALA A 64 -5.75 -5.36 -9.44
CA ALA A 64 -5.12 -5.24 -8.13
C ALA A 64 -6.08 -4.66 -7.08
N GLU A 65 -6.83 -3.60 -7.42
CA GLU A 65 -7.85 -3.01 -6.55
C GLU A 65 -8.96 -4.03 -6.17
N MET A 66 -9.40 -4.84 -7.15
CA MET A 66 -10.39 -5.90 -6.92
C MET A 66 -9.85 -6.96 -5.96
N LEU A 67 -8.61 -7.42 -6.17
CA LEU A 67 -7.96 -8.40 -5.30
C LEU A 67 -7.75 -7.86 -3.89
N GLN A 68 -7.32 -6.60 -3.76
CA GLN A 68 -7.16 -5.94 -2.47
C GLN A 68 -8.48 -5.88 -1.71
N SER A 69 -9.57 -5.51 -2.39
CA SER A 69 -10.92 -5.46 -1.81
C SER A 69 -11.40 -6.84 -1.36
N LYS A 70 -11.17 -7.88 -2.17
CA LYS A 70 -11.50 -9.27 -1.83
C LYS A 70 -10.69 -9.79 -0.65
N LEU A 71 -9.40 -9.48 -0.59
CA LEU A 71 -8.53 -9.84 0.53
C LEU A 71 -8.99 -9.15 1.82
N LYS A 72 -9.33 -7.86 1.76
CA LYS A 72 -9.87 -7.11 2.90
C LYS A 72 -11.15 -7.75 3.43
N ALA A 73 -12.13 -8.03 2.56
CA ALA A 73 -13.36 -8.69 2.96
C ALA A 73 -13.13 -10.08 3.57
N LYS A 74 -12.17 -10.86 3.03
CA LYS A 74 -11.79 -12.16 3.59
C LYS A 74 -11.12 -12.02 4.96
N ALA A 75 -10.26 -11.03 5.13
CA ALA A 75 -9.60 -10.74 6.40
C ALA A 75 -10.61 -10.33 7.47
N ASP A 76 -11.54 -9.42 7.14
CA ASP A 76 -12.60 -8.97 8.04
C ASP A 76 -13.46 -10.15 8.51
N LYS A 77 -13.85 -11.04 7.58
CA LYS A 77 -14.57 -12.26 7.91
C LYS A 77 -13.75 -13.17 8.83
N ALA A 78 -12.48 -13.41 8.52
CA ALA A 78 -11.62 -14.26 9.32
C ALA A 78 -11.42 -13.71 10.76
N ILE A 79 -11.33 -12.38 10.91
CA ILE A 79 -11.25 -11.73 12.23
C ILE A 79 -12.56 -11.94 13.01
N ILE A 80 -13.71 -11.77 12.37
CA ILE A 80 -15.02 -12.00 13.01
C ILE A 80 -15.15 -13.47 13.45
N ASP A 81 -14.80 -14.41 12.57
CA ASP A 81 -14.86 -15.84 12.86
C ASP A 81 -13.88 -16.22 13.99
N TYR A 82 -12.67 -15.64 14.00
CA TYR A 82 -11.70 -15.83 15.07
C TYR A 82 -12.20 -15.30 16.42
N LYS A 83 -12.76 -14.08 16.45
CA LYS A 83 -13.33 -13.50 17.68
C LYS A 83 -14.52 -14.31 18.23
N LYS A 84 -15.25 -15.01 17.37
CA LYS A 84 -16.33 -15.93 17.77
C LYS A 84 -15.83 -17.30 18.21
N SER A 85 -14.56 -17.63 17.98
CA SER A 85 -14.02 -18.93 18.36
C SER A 85 -13.92 -19.07 19.88
N GLN A 86 -14.19 -20.29 20.38
CA GLN A 86 -14.10 -20.61 21.80
C GLN A 86 -12.68 -20.38 22.36
N GLY A 87 -11.65 -20.61 21.54
CA GLY A 87 -10.26 -20.35 21.93
C GLY A 87 -10.00 -18.87 22.22
N PHE A 88 -10.60 -17.96 21.45
CA PHE A 88 -10.49 -16.52 21.72
C PHE A 88 -11.25 -16.13 22.99
N GLN A 89 -12.50 -16.60 23.15
CA GLN A 89 -13.31 -16.32 24.34
C GLN A 89 -12.64 -16.81 25.63
N SER A 90 -12.21 -18.08 25.67
CA SER A 90 -11.50 -18.64 26.83
C SER A 90 -10.13 -17.97 27.07
N GLY A 91 -9.47 -17.48 26.02
CA GLY A 91 -8.26 -16.66 26.15
C GLY A 91 -8.54 -15.32 26.83
N MET A 92 -9.66 -14.66 26.49
CA MET A 92 -10.09 -13.43 27.13
C MET A 92 -10.43 -13.64 28.62
N GLU A 93 -11.17 -14.70 28.95
CA GLU A 93 -11.50 -15.04 30.34
C GLU A 93 -10.25 -15.23 31.20
N LYS A 94 -9.29 -16.02 30.72
CA LYS A 94 -8.00 -16.23 31.40
C LYS A 94 -7.22 -14.93 31.57
N MET A 95 -7.20 -14.06 30.56
CA MET A 95 -6.53 -12.77 30.66
C MET A 95 -7.19 -11.85 31.70
N GLY A 96 -8.53 -11.86 31.78
CA GLY A 96 -9.28 -11.15 32.82
C GLY A 96 -8.96 -11.68 34.22
N GLN A 97 -8.92 -13.01 34.38
CA GLN A 97 -8.58 -13.64 35.65
C GLN A 97 -7.17 -13.27 36.12
N VAL A 98 -6.17 -13.35 35.23
CA VAL A 98 -4.77 -13.02 35.56
C VAL A 98 -4.62 -11.55 35.97
N THR A 99 -5.29 -10.63 35.27
CA THR A 99 -5.21 -9.21 35.60
C THR A 99 -5.90 -8.88 36.92
N TYR A 100 -7.05 -9.49 37.21
CA TYR A 100 -7.75 -9.36 38.48
C TYR A 100 -6.94 -9.95 39.64
N GLU A 101 -6.40 -11.16 39.48
CA GLU A 101 -5.52 -11.83 40.46
C GLU A 101 -4.31 -10.97 40.82
N PHE A 102 -3.66 -10.41 39.80
CA PHE A 102 -2.52 -9.54 39.98
C PHE A 102 -2.90 -8.26 40.74
N GLY A 103 -3.99 -7.59 40.34
CA GLY A 103 -4.49 -6.39 41.01
C GLY A 103 -4.88 -6.64 42.47
N TYR A 104 -5.50 -7.79 42.76
CA TYR A 104 -5.81 -8.18 44.12
C TYR A 104 -4.56 -8.38 44.96
N ARG A 105 -3.57 -9.14 44.48
CA ARG A 105 -2.32 -9.39 45.22
C ARG A 105 -1.62 -8.08 45.57
N VAL A 106 -1.52 -7.15 44.61
CA VAL A 106 -0.95 -5.83 44.87
C VAL A 106 -1.73 -5.05 45.93
N SER A 107 -3.07 -5.12 45.89
CA SER A 107 -3.92 -4.43 46.86
C SER A 107 -3.81 -5.04 48.26
N LEU A 108 -3.71 -6.37 48.34
CA LEU A 108 -3.52 -7.11 49.57
C LEU A 108 -2.19 -6.76 50.26
N GLU A 109 -1.09 -6.75 49.51
CA GLU A 109 0.22 -6.35 50.03
C GLU A 109 0.20 -4.90 50.57
N ARG A 110 -0.48 -3.99 49.86
CA ARG A 110 -0.66 -2.60 50.34
C ARG A 110 -1.49 -2.51 51.60
N PHE A 111 -2.52 -3.35 51.72
CA PHE A 111 -3.36 -3.40 52.91
C PHE A 111 -2.55 -3.87 54.13
N TRP A 112 -1.79 -4.96 54.00
CA TRP A 112 -0.93 -5.46 55.08
C TRP A 112 0.17 -4.50 55.47
N ALA A 113 0.77 -3.78 54.52
CA ALA A 113 1.74 -2.73 54.81
C ALA A 113 1.14 -1.58 55.65
N LYS A 114 -0.18 -1.35 55.57
CA LYS A 114 -0.87 -0.28 56.29
C LYS A 114 -1.48 -0.74 57.62
N TYR A 115 -1.89 -2.00 57.72
CA TYR A 115 -2.58 -2.56 58.87
C TYR A 115 -1.96 -3.92 59.26
N LEU A 116 -0.81 -3.87 59.96
CA LEU A 116 -0.03 -5.05 60.36
C LEU A 116 -0.79 -6.03 61.27
N ASP A 117 -1.86 -5.55 61.92
CA ASP A 117 -2.57 -6.28 62.97
C ASP A 117 -3.78 -7.08 62.42
N LEU A 118 -4.10 -6.90 61.13
CA LEU A 118 -5.27 -7.51 60.49
C LEU A 118 -4.84 -8.62 59.52
N SER A 119 -5.18 -9.87 59.85
CA SER A 119 -5.02 -11.02 58.97
C SER A 119 -6.27 -11.24 58.12
N ILE A 120 -6.09 -11.46 56.82
CA ILE A 120 -7.16 -11.97 55.94
C ILE A 120 -7.07 -13.50 55.92
N GLU A 121 -8.19 -14.16 56.24
CA GLU A 121 -8.26 -15.58 56.57
C GLU A 121 -8.16 -16.53 55.37
N GLU A 122 -8.47 -16.08 54.15
CA GLU A 122 -8.52 -16.97 53.00
C GLU A 122 -8.10 -16.30 51.69
N ASN A 123 -7.27 -16.98 50.90
CA ASN A 123 -6.89 -16.55 49.56
C ASN A 123 -8.02 -16.94 48.58
N PRO A 124 -8.76 -15.98 48.01
CA PRO A 124 -9.91 -16.25 47.15
C PRO A 124 -9.55 -16.91 45.80
N PHE A 125 -8.25 -17.00 45.45
CA PHE A 125 -7.77 -17.60 44.19
C PHE A 125 -7.27 -19.03 44.33
N VAL A 126 -7.36 -19.63 45.51
CA VAL A 126 -7.07 -21.05 45.66
C VAL A 126 -8.27 -21.82 45.12
N GLU A 127 -8.07 -22.60 44.05
CA GLU A 127 -9.09 -23.53 43.55
C GLU A 127 -9.51 -24.46 44.69
N ARG A 128 -10.76 -24.34 45.15
CA ARG A 128 -11.30 -25.25 46.15
C ARG A 128 -11.79 -26.51 45.43
N PRO A 129 -11.46 -27.70 45.94
CA PRO A 129 -11.97 -28.96 45.37
C PRO A 129 -13.50 -29.09 45.46
N LYS A 130 -14.16 -28.27 46.30
CA LYS A 130 -15.63 -28.18 46.36
C LYS A 130 -16.22 -27.43 45.16
N ASP A 131 -15.46 -26.51 44.57
CA ASP A 131 -15.90 -25.65 43.46
C ASP A 131 -15.65 -26.32 42.10
N ALA A 132 -14.75 -27.32 42.04
CA ALA A 132 -14.50 -28.14 40.85
C ALA A 132 -15.74 -28.91 40.33
N ASN A 133 -16.73 -29.12 41.20
CA ASN A 133 -17.98 -29.83 40.90
C ASN A 133 -19.11 -28.87 40.50
N VAL A 134 -18.88 -27.57 40.69
CA VAL A 134 -19.87 -26.52 40.44
C VAL A 134 -19.83 -26.22 38.95
N ARG A 135 -20.88 -26.64 38.24
CA ARG A 135 -21.01 -26.38 36.82
C ARG A 135 -21.26 -24.89 36.62
N MET A 136 -20.22 -24.12 36.30
CA MET A 136 -20.38 -22.71 35.93
C MET A 136 -21.24 -22.60 34.68
N GLU A 137 -22.23 -21.71 34.74
CA GLU A 137 -23.12 -21.42 33.62
C GLU A 137 -22.30 -20.79 32.48
N ALA A 138 -22.46 -21.30 31.26
CA ALA A 138 -21.60 -20.94 30.12
C ALA A 138 -21.75 -19.48 29.68
N SER A 139 -22.78 -18.78 30.15
CA SER A 139 -23.01 -17.37 29.90
C SER A 139 -24.04 -16.84 30.88
N GLN A 140 -23.70 -15.82 31.65
CA GLN A 140 -24.65 -15.01 32.40
C GLN A 140 -24.63 -13.61 31.76
N PRO A 141 -25.75 -13.16 31.16
CA PRO A 141 -25.79 -11.85 30.51
C PRO A 141 -25.62 -10.74 31.56
N PHE A 142 -24.82 -9.74 31.23
CA PHE A 142 -24.76 -8.52 32.04
C PHE A 142 -26.09 -7.76 31.93
N ASP A 143 -26.53 -7.19 33.03
CA ASP A 143 -27.70 -6.31 33.05
C ASP A 143 -27.30 -4.94 32.49
N ASP A 144 -27.45 -4.75 31.18
CA ASP A 144 -27.20 -3.49 30.47
C ASP A 144 -28.37 -2.49 30.62
N SER A 145 -29.24 -2.69 31.63
CA SER A 145 -30.34 -1.76 31.89
C SER A 145 -29.81 -0.37 32.23
N THR A 146 -30.25 0.64 31.47
CA THR A 146 -29.99 2.05 31.78
C THR A 146 -30.56 2.38 33.17
N PRO A 147 -29.79 3.03 34.07
CA PRO A 147 -30.30 3.44 35.37
C PRO A 147 -31.51 4.37 35.23
N PRO A 148 -32.44 4.40 36.20
CA PRO A 148 -33.56 5.34 36.19
C PRO A 148 -33.06 6.79 36.18
N GLU A 149 -33.68 7.64 35.37
CA GLU A 149 -33.48 9.09 35.45
C GLU A 149 -34.08 9.62 36.77
N GLU A 150 -33.30 10.38 37.55
CA GLU A 150 -33.74 11.09 38.76
C GLU A 150 -34.69 12.26 38.49
#